data_AF-A0A352S3Q2-F1
#
_entry.id   AF-A0A352S3Q2-F1
#
_cell.length_a   1.000
_cell.length_b   1.000
_cell.length_c   1.000
_cell.angle_alpha   90.00
_cell.angle_beta   90.00
_cell.angle_gamma   90.00
#
_symmetry.space_group_name_H-M   'P 1'
#
loop_
_entity.id
_entity.type
_entity.pdbx_description
1 polymer ?
#
loop_
_entity_poly.entity_id
_entity_poly.type
_entity_poly.pdbx_seq_one_letter_code
_entity_poly.pdbx_strand_id
1 'polypeptide(L)' 'AAQQRLADQHKRYVPVALKIAPDLDDDQVRNIGDALVRHKIDGVIATNTTISRDAVKGLPHAEEAGGL' A
#
# COMPACT_ATOMS: atom_id res chain seq x y z
N ALA A 1 16.38 13.48 -1.93
CA ALA A 1 15.20 12.71 -2.39
C ALA A 1 14.39 13.56 -3.38
N ALA A 2 13.70 12.95 -4.36
CA ALA A 2 12.97 13.70 -5.40
C ALA A 2 11.84 14.59 -4.83
N GLN A 3 11.13 14.14 -3.79
CA GLN A 3 10.05 14.89 -3.12
C GLN A 3 10.55 16.25 -2.58
N GLN A 4 11.69 16.28 -1.87
CA GLN A 4 12.26 17.54 -1.36
C GLN A 4 12.59 18.50 -2.49
N ARG A 5 13.21 17.99 -3.57
CA ARG A 5 13.60 18.81 -4.72
C ARG A 5 12.38 19.44 -5.42
N LEU A 6 11.29 18.68 -5.54
CA LEU A 6 10.01 19.19 -6.05
C LEU A 6 9.34 20.17 -5.08
N ALA A 7 9.42 19.92 -3.77
CA ALA A 7 8.90 20.82 -2.76
C ALA A 7 9.61 22.18 -2.79
N ASP A 8 10.93 22.19 -2.95
CA ASP A 8 11.74 23.41 -3.08
C ASP A 8 11.44 24.19 -4.36
N GLN A 9 11.23 23.48 -5.48
CA GLN A 9 10.89 24.04 -6.78
C GLN A 9 9.48 24.64 -6.80
N HIS A 10 8.48 23.93 -6.26
CA HIS A 10 7.08 24.35 -6.29
C HIS A 10 6.64 25.12 -5.05
N LYS A 11 7.55 25.33 -4.08
CA LYS A 11 7.26 25.96 -2.77
C LYS A 11 6.08 25.32 -2.05
N ARG A 12 5.90 24.01 -2.24
CA ARG A 12 4.79 23.23 -1.67
C ARG A 12 5.24 21.82 -1.35
N TYR A 13 5.14 21.44 -0.09
CA TYR A 13 5.28 20.05 0.31
C TYR A 13 4.02 19.26 -0.04
N VAL A 14 4.17 18.14 -0.75
CA VAL A 14 3.07 17.23 -1.07
C VAL A 14 3.34 15.91 -0.36
N PRO A 15 2.53 15.54 0.65
CA PRO A 15 2.68 14.28 1.35
C PRO A 15 2.48 13.09 0.41
N VAL A 16 3.26 12.03 0.59
CA VAL A 16 3.17 10.79 -0.18
C VAL A 16 2.79 9.64 0.75
N ALA A 17 1.72 8.91 0.40
CA ALA A 17 1.31 7.71 1.11
C ALA A 17 1.56 6.45 0.27
N LEU A 18 1.93 5.35 0.93
CA LEU A 18 2.01 4.02 0.32
C LEU A 18 0.72 3.23 0.61
N LYS A 19 0.03 2.74 -0.41
CA LYS A 19 -1.10 1.81 -0.24
C LYS A 19 -0.62 0.37 -0.38
N ILE A 20 -0.88 -0.46 0.62
CA ILE A 20 -0.42 -1.87 0.66
C ILE A 20 -1.57 -2.85 0.50
N ALA A 21 -1.32 -3.99 -0.13
CA ALA A 21 -2.26 -5.11 -0.18
C ALA A 21 -2.33 -5.81 1.19
N PRO A 22 -3.45 -6.48 1.52
CA PRO A 22 -3.57 -7.29 2.75
C PRO A 22 -2.79 -8.62 2.66
N ASP A 23 -2.45 -9.06 1.45
CA ASP A 23 -1.86 -10.38 1.17
C ASP A 23 -0.34 -10.39 1.39
N LEU A 24 0.07 -10.13 2.63
CA LEU A 24 1.46 -10.04 3.05
C LEU A 24 1.69 -10.94 4.26
N ASP A 25 2.87 -11.57 4.30
CA ASP A 25 3.33 -12.23 5.52
C ASP A 25 3.91 -11.23 6.54
N ASP A 26 4.07 -11.69 7.77
CA ASP A 26 4.54 -10.85 8.88
C ASP A 26 5.95 -10.25 8.65
N ASP A 27 6.83 -10.96 7.93
CA ASP A 27 8.17 -10.46 7.60
C ASP A 27 8.10 -9.35 6.55
N GLN A 28 7.23 -9.50 5.55
CA GLN A 28 6.96 -8.46 4.57
C GLN A 28 6.37 -7.21 5.24
N VAL A 29 5.44 -7.36 6.18
CA VAL A 29 4.88 -6.22 6.95
C VAL A 29 5.98 -5.50 7.73
N ARG A 30 6.85 -6.24 8.44
CA ARG A 30 8.00 -5.66 9.17
C ARG A 30 8.94 -4.91 8.23
N ASN A 31 9.32 -5.53 7.12
CA ASN A 31 10.23 -4.94 6.14
C ASN A 31 9.67 -3.66 5.51
N ILE A 32 8.37 -3.64 5.19
CA ILE A 32 7.69 -2.44 4.69
C ILE A 32 7.68 -1.35 5.77
N GLY A 33 7.34 -1.70 7.01
CA GLY A 33 7.35 -0.76 8.14
C GLY A 33 8.70 -0.08 8.32
N ASP A 34 9.78 -0.86 8.35
CA ASP A 34 11.15 -0.36 8.46
C ASP A 34 11.53 0.56 7.29
N ALA A 35 11.11 0.19 6.07
CA ALA A 35 11.36 0.99 4.88
C ALA A 35 10.61 2.34 4.92
N LEU A 36 9.35 2.36 5.36
CA LEU A 36 8.54 3.58 5.47
C LEU A 36 9.21 4.60 6.39
N VAL A 37 9.67 4.16 7.57
CA VAL A 37 10.38 5.01 8.54
C VAL A 37 11.71 5.49 7.97
N ARG A 38 12.51 4.57 7.41
CA ARG A 38 13.83 4.88 6.82
C ARG A 38 13.74 5.91 5.70
N HIS A 39 12.71 5.84 4.88
CA HIS A 39 12.49 6.74 3.75
C HIS A 39 11.64 7.97 4.07
N LYS A 40 11.18 8.11 5.32
CA LYS A 40 10.32 9.22 5.79
C LYS A 40 9.07 9.37 4.91
N ILE A 41 8.42 8.26 4.59
CA ILE A 41 7.12 8.27 3.90
C ILE A 41 6.06 8.82 4.85
N ASP A 42 5.21 9.70 4.35
CA ASP A 42 4.28 10.50 5.18
C ASP A 42 3.12 9.69 5.72
N GLY A 43 2.79 8.57 5.07
CA GLY A 43 1.70 7.72 5.52
C GLY A 43 1.65 6.36 4.83
N VAL A 44 0.85 5.49 5.42
CA VAL A 44 0.51 4.19 4.87
C VAL A 44 -0.99 4.01 4.88
N ILE A 45 -1.55 3.45 3.81
CA ILE A 45 -2.95 3.08 3.69
C ILE A 45 -3.00 1.56 3.62
N ALA A 46 -3.54 0.94 4.68
CA ALA A 46 -3.80 -0.48 4.75
C ALA A 46 -5.33 -0.69 4.82
N THR A 47 -5.99 -1.36 3.88
CA THR A 47 -5.46 -2.20 2.79
C THR A 47 -6.04 -1.84 1.41
N ASN A 48 -5.41 -2.35 0.35
CA ASN A 48 -6.06 -2.50 -0.95
C ASN A 48 -7.00 -3.72 -0.94
N THR A 49 -7.46 -4.14 -2.12
CA THR A 49 -8.15 -5.41 -2.35
C THR A 49 -7.27 -6.61 -2.03
N THR A 50 -7.89 -7.75 -1.71
CA THR A 50 -7.21 -9.05 -1.54
C THR A 50 -7.31 -9.90 -2.80
N ILE A 51 -6.37 -10.80 -3.01
CA ILE A 51 -6.51 -11.90 -4.00
C ILE A 51 -7.22 -13.13 -3.42
N SER A 52 -7.40 -13.20 -2.09
CA SER A 52 -8.14 -14.30 -1.46
C SER A 52 -9.60 -14.30 -1.88
N ARG A 53 -10.12 -15.50 -2.18
CA ARG A 53 -11.53 -15.75 -2.50
C ARG A 53 -12.28 -16.44 -1.38
N ASP A 54 -11.64 -16.69 -0.24
CA ASP A 54 -12.22 -17.48 0.85
C ASP A 54 -13.54 -16.90 1.37
N ALA A 55 -13.63 -15.56 1.45
CA ALA A 55 -14.81 -14.86 1.93
C ALA A 55 -16.02 -14.94 0.97
N VAL A 56 -15.81 -15.25 -0.31
CA VAL A 56 -16.85 -15.28 -1.35
C VAL A 56 -17.08 -16.67 -1.93
N LYS A 57 -16.47 -17.71 -1.37
CA LYS A 57 -16.55 -19.08 -1.88
C LYS A 57 -18.01 -19.54 -2.00
N GLY A 58 -18.38 -20.01 -3.20
CA GLY A 58 -19.72 -20.51 -3.51
C GLY A 58 -20.76 -19.44 -3.84
N LEU A 59 -20.40 -18.16 -3.80
CA LEU A 59 -21.25 -17.07 -4.29
C LEU A 59 -21.16 -16.94 -5.82
N PRO A 60 -22.15 -16.31 -6.47
CA PRO A 60 -22.03 -15.89 -7.85
C PRO A 60 -20.75 -15.06 -8.04
N HIS A 61 -20.04 -15.27 -9.15
CA HIS A 61 -18.82 -14.54 -9.53
C HIS A 61 -17.58 -14.80 -8.65
N ALA A 62 -17.61 -15.76 -7.72
CA ALA A 62 -16.46 -16.08 -6.86
C ALA A 62 -15.16 -16.41 -7.63
N GLU A 63 -15.31 -16.94 -8.84
CA GLU A 63 -14.20 -17.36 -9.72
C GLU A 63 -13.75 -16.27 -10.71
N GLU A 64 -14.33 -15.06 -10.67
CA GLU A 64 -13.88 -13.96 -11.53
C GLU A 64 -12.48 -13.49 -11.13
N ALA A 65 -11.72 -12.93 -12.08
CA ALA A 65 -10.40 -12.39 -11.84
C ALA A 65 -10.46 -10.93 -11.36
N GLY A 66 -9.49 -10.51 -10.54
CA GLY A 66 -9.41 -9.15 -10.01
C GLY A 66 -9.24 -9.11 -8.49
N GLY A 67 -9.12 -7.92 -7.91
CA GLY A 67 -9.12 -7.77 -6.46
C GLY A 67 -10.53 -7.96 -5.89
N LEU A 68 -10.64 -8.65 -4.74
CA LEU A 68 -11.84 -8.63 -3.89
C LEU A 68 -11.87 -7.36 -3.05
#